data_AF-A0A846D141-F1
#
_entry.id   AF-A0A846D141-F1
#
_cell.length_a   1.000
_cell.length_b   1.000
_cell.length_c   1.000
_cell.angle_alpha   90.00
_cell.angle_beta   90.00
_cell.angle_gamma   90.00
#
_symmetry.space_group_name_H-M   'P 1'
#
loop_
_entity.id
_entity.type
_entity.pdbx_description
1 polymer ?
#
loop_
_entity_poly.entity_id
_entity_poly.type
_entity_poly.pdbx_seq_one_letter_code
_entity_poly.pdbx_strand_id
1 'polypeptide(L)'
;MGLLFCLLATLSTYIILGYVNPVSGQSAFNTSKVNESRSRTMSYPTQESEFSSHDNFEVSQSSAQLKLYGALRSRAAIVQWYLEELGVPYEYILLDMKAGEHKQPEYLSINPMGKVPAIVDGDFKLWESGAILVYLANKYGETPSSLEEQSDIVQWVLFANATLGLELFLDDRREKETPRLLKPLNEILTDKPFLLGDNLSVADIAVGSYLAYAKILVNLDLKEYPAVADYLMRLSERPAFRETIGNR
;
A
#
# COMPACT_ATOMS: atom_id res chain seq x y z
N MET A 1 60.27 -3.07 -12.95
CA MET A 1 60.27 -4.49 -13.39
C MET A 1 59.49 -5.28 -12.37
N GLY A 2 58.21 -5.54 -12.63
CA GLY A 2 57.32 -6.30 -11.75
C GLY A 2 55.99 -6.49 -12.49
N LEU A 3 55.82 -7.66 -13.11
CA LEU A 3 54.71 -8.05 -13.97
C LEU A 3 54.19 -9.41 -13.49
N LEU A 4 52.86 -9.58 -13.59
CA LEU A 4 52.10 -10.83 -13.77
C LEU A 4 51.97 -11.76 -12.54
N PHE A 5 50.84 -12.42 -12.25
CA PHE A 5 49.64 -12.76 -13.03
C PHE A 5 48.44 -13.01 -12.09
N CYS A 6 47.25 -12.59 -12.54
CA CYS A 6 45.93 -12.86 -11.96
C CYS A 6 45.50 -14.33 -12.08
N LEU A 7 44.74 -14.82 -11.09
CA LEU A 7 43.91 -16.02 -11.20
C LEU A 7 42.51 -15.67 -11.73
N LEU A 8 42.15 -16.26 -12.88
CA LEU A 8 40.82 -16.36 -13.48
C LEU A 8 40.02 -17.46 -12.74
N ALA A 9 38.80 -17.18 -12.29
CA ALA A 9 37.51 -17.39 -12.98
C ALA A 9 37.10 -18.87 -13.20
N THR A 10 36.06 -19.31 -12.48
CA THR A 10 35.08 -20.29 -12.97
C THR A 10 33.68 -19.91 -12.46
N LEU A 11 32.85 -19.40 -13.37
CA LEU A 11 31.40 -19.39 -13.25
C LEU A 11 30.88 -20.82 -13.40
N SER A 12 29.88 -21.21 -12.60
CA SER A 12 28.99 -22.31 -12.94
C SER A 12 27.56 -21.81 -12.99
N THR A 13 27.03 -21.86 -14.21
CA THR A 13 25.70 -21.51 -14.68
C THR A 13 24.70 -22.59 -14.26
N TYR A 14 23.56 -22.23 -13.67
CA TYR A 14 22.36 -23.08 -13.71
C TYR A 14 21.28 -22.42 -14.56
N ILE A 15 21.19 -22.89 -15.79
CA ILE A 15 20.08 -22.76 -16.71
C ILE A 15 19.02 -23.78 -16.30
N ILE A 16 17.80 -23.35 -15.99
CA ILE A 16 16.64 -24.24 -15.89
C ILE A 16 16.03 -24.33 -17.29
N LEU A 17 16.31 -25.44 -17.97
CA LEU A 17 15.66 -25.86 -19.21
C LEU A 17 14.26 -26.38 -18.91
N GLY A 18 13.31 -25.94 -19.73
CA GLY A 18 11.91 -26.34 -19.68
C GLY A 18 11.68 -27.80 -20.06
N TYR A 19 10.66 -28.38 -19.44
CA TYR A 19 9.98 -29.57 -19.93
C TYR A 19 8.58 -29.17 -20.39
N VAL A 20 8.41 -29.17 -21.71
CA VAL A 20 7.11 -29.19 -22.38
C VAL A 20 6.69 -30.65 -22.47
N ASN A 21 5.47 -30.97 -22.03
CA ASN A 21 4.79 -32.20 -22.40
C ASN A 21 3.37 -31.84 -22.89
N PRO A 22 2.94 -32.33 -24.08
CA PRO A 22 1.66 -31.98 -24.65
C PRO A 22 0.58 -32.93 -24.13
N VAL A 23 -0.54 -32.38 -23.64
CA VAL A 23 -1.79 -33.14 -23.49
C VAL A 23 -2.80 -32.56 -24.46
N SER A 24 -3.08 -33.36 -25.47
CA SER A 24 -4.21 -33.25 -26.40
C SER A 24 -5.54 -33.35 -25.65
N GLY A 25 -6.43 -32.39 -25.89
CA GLY A 25 -7.79 -32.43 -25.37
C GLY A 25 -8.64 -31.31 -25.98
N GLN A 26 -9.21 -31.58 -27.14
CA GLN A 26 -10.25 -30.74 -27.75
C GLN A 26 -11.47 -30.64 -26.82
N SER A 27 -11.90 -29.41 -26.52
CA SER A 27 -13.33 -29.12 -26.41
C SER A 27 -13.57 -27.70 -26.94
N ALA A 28 -14.18 -27.63 -28.12
CA ALA A 28 -14.67 -26.39 -28.70
C ALA A 28 -15.90 -25.94 -27.89
N PHE A 29 -15.79 -24.83 -27.16
CA PHE A 29 -16.97 -24.14 -26.63
C PHE A 29 -17.52 -23.22 -27.73
N ASN A 30 -18.65 -23.68 -28.25
CA ASN A 30 -19.47 -23.05 -29.27
C ASN A 30 -20.07 -21.73 -28.75
N THR A 31 -19.71 -20.60 -29.36
CA THR A 31 -20.35 -19.31 -29.15
C THR A 31 -21.53 -19.17 -30.09
N SER A 32 -22.74 -19.38 -29.58
CA SER A 32 -23.94 -18.91 -30.26
C SER A 32 -25.05 -18.54 -29.28
N LYS A 33 -25.71 -17.42 -29.60
CA LYS A 33 -26.94 -16.84 -29.05
C LYS A 33 -26.78 -15.77 -27.97
N VAL A 34 -26.46 -14.57 -28.47
CA VAL A 34 -27.12 -13.34 -28.05
C VAL A 34 -28.56 -13.37 -28.60
N ASN A 35 -29.58 -13.27 -27.75
CA ASN A 35 -30.75 -12.41 -27.99
C ASN A 35 -31.71 -12.30 -26.79
N GLU A 36 -32.06 -11.04 -26.53
CA GLU A 36 -33.38 -10.52 -26.19
C GLU A 36 -34.12 -10.93 -24.89
N SER A 37 -34.21 -9.90 -24.04
CA SER A 37 -35.46 -9.34 -23.50
C SER A 37 -36.29 -10.19 -22.53
N ARG A 38 -36.50 -9.62 -21.34
CA ARG A 38 -37.84 -9.51 -20.74
C ARG A 38 -37.80 -8.56 -19.56
N SER A 39 -38.29 -7.35 -19.80
CA SER A 39 -38.81 -6.47 -18.77
C SER A 39 -39.95 -7.19 -18.03
N ARG A 40 -39.82 -7.32 -16.72
CA ARG A 40 -40.94 -7.63 -15.82
C ARG A 40 -40.99 -6.54 -14.77
N THR A 41 -41.86 -5.57 -15.00
CA THR A 41 -42.43 -4.72 -13.95
C THR A 41 -43.20 -5.61 -12.97
N MET A 42 -42.69 -5.77 -11.75
CA MET A 42 -43.48 -6.24 -10.61
C MET A 42 -44.10 -5.03 -9.93
N SER A 43 -45.42 -4.93 -9.99
CA SER A 43 -46.22 -4.03 -9.15
C SER A 43 -46.53 -4.75 -7.83
N TYR A 44 -46.09 -4.18 -6.70
CA TYR A 44 -46.48 -4.65 -5.37
C TYR A 44 -47.74 -3.92 -4.88
N PRO A 45 -48.68 -4.59 -4.20
CA PRO A 45 -49.80 -3.94 -3.55
C PRO A 45 -49.32 -3.25 -2.26
N THR A 46 -49.72 -1.98 -2.09
CA THR A 46 -49.57 -1.24 -0.84
C THR A 46 -50.55 -1.77 0.20
N GLN A 47 -50.01 -2.35 1.29
CA GLN A 47 -50.73 -2.47 2.54
C GLN A 47 -50.11 -1.50 3.54
N GLU A 48 -50.88 -0.48 3.90
CA GLU A 48 -50.62 0.37 5.06
C GLU A 48 -50.86 -0.49 6.31
N SER A 49 -49.81 -0.76 7.09
CA SER A 49 -49.97 -1.20 8.47
C SER A 49 -49.35 -0.15 9.39
N GLU A 50 -50.22 0.51 10.14
CA GLU A 50 -49.89 1.38 11.26
C GLU A 50 -48.96 0.63 12.23
N PHE A 51 -47.73 1.13 12.38
CA PHE A 51 -46.85 0.69 13.46
C PHE A 51 -46.64 1.84 14.44
N SER A 52 -47.13 1.59 15.66
CA SER A 52 -47.12 2.45 16.82
C SER A 52 -45.73 3.01 17.13
N SER A 53 -45.75 4.28 17.52
CA SER A 53 -44.62 5.04 18.01
C SER A 53 -44.01 4.46 19.29
N HIS A 54 -42.69 4.68 19.42
CA HIS A 54 -41.84 4.56 20.60
C HIS A 54 -41.04 3.25 20.70
N ASP A 55 -39.93 3.22 19.97
CA ASP A 55 -38.66 2.70 20.48
C ASP A 55 -37.54 3.52 19.84
N ASN A 56 -37.08 4.55 20.57
CA ASN A 56 -35.79 5.17 20.28
C ASN A 56 -34.72 4.15 20.67
N PHE A 57 -34.40 3.25 19.74
CA PHE A 57 -33.19 2.46 19.81
C PHE A 57 -32.03 3.43 19.56
N GLU A 58 -31.55 4.08 20.63
CA GLU A 58 -30.21 4.64 20.64
C GLU A 58 -29.26 3.46 20.43
N VAL A 59 -28.85 3.27 19.18
CA VAL A 59 -27.65 2.52 18.86
C VAL A 59 -26.53 3.29 19.55
N SER A 60 -26.13 2.84 20.73
CA SER A 60 -24.91 3.27 21.34
C SER A 60 -23.79 2.85 20.40
N GLN A 61 -23.37 3.76 19.52
CA GLN A 61 -22.05 3.68 18.93
C GLN A 61 -21.04 3.79 20.08
N SER A 62 -20.75 2.66 20.70
CA SER A 62 -19.42 2.42 21.24
C SER A 62 -18.47 2.45 20.04
N SER A 63 -18.16 3.66 19.55
CA SER A 63 -17.16 3.88 18.51
C SER A 63 -15.81 3.59 19.15
N ALA A 64 -15.44 2.31 19.20
CA ALA A 64 -14.11 1.91 19.60
C ALA A 64 -13.13 2.67 18.68
N GLN A 65 -12.42 3.63 19.26
CA GLN A 65 -11.57 4.56 18.54
C GLN A 65 -10.47 3.77 17.81
N LEU A 66 -10.25 4.08 16.52
CA LEU A 66 -9.17 3.50 15.73
C LEU A 66 -7.84 3.69 16.47
N LYS A 67 -7.08 2.61 16.66
CA LYS A 67 -5.75 2.65 17.27
C LYS A 67 -4.69 2.33 16.24
N LEU A 68 -3.63 3.12 16.20
CA LEU A 68 -2.41 2.84 15.43
C LEU A 68 -1.29 2.50 16.40
N TYR A 69 -0.81 1.26 16.34
CA TYR A 69 0.37 0.81 17.08
C TYR A 69 1.62 1.05 16.25
N GLY A 70 2.58 1.75 16.82
CA GLY A 70 3.79 2.16 16.12
C GLY A 70 5.00 2.31 17.04
N ALA A 71 6.14 2.57 16.43
CA ALA A 71 7.38 2.88 17.14
C ALA A 71 8.09 4.08 16.50
N LEU A 72 9.01 4.70 17.24
CA LEU A 72 9.88 5.74 16.67
C LEU A 72 10.68 5.17 15.50
N ARG A 73 10.83 5.97 14.43
CA ARG A 73 11.58 5.61 13.21
C ARG A 73 11.14 4.27 12.59
N SER A 74 9.83 4.03 12.57
CA SER A 74 9.22 2.85 11.97
C SER A 74 8.29 3.22 10.81
N ARG A 75 7.88 2.20 10.04
CA ARG A 75 6.88 2.36 8.97
C ARG A 75 5.49 2.75 9.47
N ALA A 76 5.26 2.85 10.78
CA ALA A 76 4.03 3.38 11.32
C ALA A 76 3.77 4.84 10.91
N ALA A 77 4.82 5.63 10.65
CA ALA A 77 4.65 7.00 10.16
C ALA A 77 4.02 7.05 8.76
N ILE A 78 4.13 6.01 7.94
CA ILE A 78 3.45 5.91 6.64
C ILE A 78 1.93 5.86 6.83
N VAL A 79 1.48 4.99 7.74
CA VAL A 79 0.05 4.86 8.08
C VAL A 79 -0.44 6.12 8.77
N GLN A 80 0.38 6.68 9.67
CA GLN A 80 0.06 7.92 10.35
C GLN A 80 -0.13 9.06 9.35
N TRP A 81 0.77 9.22 8.38
CA TRP A 81 0.62 10.23 7.34
C TRP A 81 -0.73 10.10 6.63
N TYR A 82 -1.14 8.89 6.27
CA TYR A 82 -2.42 8.72 5.60
C TYR A 82 -3.61 9.08 6.49
N LEU A 83 -3.58 8.69 7.77
CA LEU A 83 -4.65 9.04 8.71
C LEU A 83 -4.79 10.56 8.88
N GLU A 84 -3.67 11.28 8.93
CA GLU A 84 -3.65 12.74 8.96
C GLU A 84 -4.21 13.36 7.67
N GLU A 85 -3.89 12.81 6.50
CA GLU A 85 -4.46 13.26 5.21
C GLU A 85 -5.98 13.01 5.14
N LEU A 86 -6.46 11.92 5.74
CA LEU A 86 -7.89 11.59 5.80
C LEU A 86 -8.64 12.37 6.90
N GLY A 87 -7.94 12.99 7.84
CA GLY A 87 -8.56 13.66 9.00
C GLY A 87 -9.32 12.71 9.93
N VAL A 88 -8.96 11.41 9.94
CA VAL A 88 -9.64 10.39 10.75
C VAL A 88 -9.09 10.46 12.18
N PRO A 89 -9.93 10.53 13.22
CA PRO A 89 -9.44 10.51 14.60
C PRO A 89 -8.93 9.12 14.98
N TYR A 90 -7.72 9.04 15.54
CA TYR A 90 -7.11 7.80 16.00
C TYR A 90 -6.29 8.02 17.28
N GLU A 91 -6.05 6.94 18.02
CA GLU A 91 -5.11 6.88 19.14
C GLU A 91 -3.78 6.29 18.66
N TYR A 92 -2.66 7.02 18.81
CA TYR A 92 -1.33 6.47 18.51
C TYR A 92 -0.75 5.78 19.75
N ILE A 93 -0.64 4.46 19.71
CA ILE A 93 0.01 3.67 20.76
C ILE A 93 1.48 3.51 20.41
N LEU A 94 2.33 4.26 21.12
CA LEU A 94 3.79 4.18 20.96
C LEU A 94 4.33 3.00 21.77
N LEU A 95 4.94 2.03 21.09
CA LEU A 95 5.59 0.88 21.70
C LEU A 95 7.08 1.13 21.93
N ASP A 96 7.56 0.78 23.12
CA ASP A 96 9.00 0.68 23.42
C ASP A 96 9.56 -0.65 22.88
N MET A 97 10.21 -0.53 21.73
CA MET A 97 10.86 -1.66 21.06
C MET A 97 12.06 -2.21 21.85
N LYS A 98 12.74 -1.37 22.64
CA LYS A 98 13.89 -1.78 23.46
C LYS A 98 13.45 -2.54 24.71
N ALA A 99 12.35 -2.11 25.32
CA ALA A 99 11.72 -2.82 26.43
C ALA A 99 11.00 -4.11 26.00
N GLY A 100 10.86 -4.35 24.69
CA GLY A 100 10.28 -5.57 24.16
C GLY A 100 8.75 -5.61 24.17
N GLU A 101 8.06 -4.45 24.26
CA GLU A 101 6.59 -4.38 24.31
C GLU A 101 5.93 -5.04 23.09
N HIS A 102 6.53 -4.87 21.91
CA HIS A 102 6.14 -5.54 20.67
C HIS A 102 6.26 -7.08 20.68
N LYS A 103 6.78 -7.67 21.75
CA LYS A 103 6.87 -9.13 21.97
C LYS A 103 5.99 -9.61 23.13
N GLN A 104 5.28 -8.71 23.81
CA GLN A 104 4.39 -9.08 24.90
C GLN A 104 3.10 -9.72 24.38
N PRO A 105 2.49 -10.66 25.13
CA PRO A 105 1.29 -11.37 24.69
C PRO A 105 0.15 -10.45 24.24
N GLU A 106 -0.02 -9.31 24.90
CA GLU A 106 -1.06 -8.31 24.59
C GLU A 106 -0.91 -7.81 23.15
N TYR A 107 0.31 -7.42 22.75
CA TYR A 107 0.58 -6.95 21.38
C TYR A 107 0.67 -8.09 20.36
N LEU A 108 1.21 -9.24 20.73
CA LEU A 108 1.26 -10.40 19.83
C LEU A 108 -0.14 -10.92 19.47
N SER A 109 -1.15 -10.66 20.31
CA SER A 109 -2.56 -10.90 19.98
C SER A 109 -3.11 -9.99 18.87
N ILE A 110 -2.36 -8.95 18.48
CA ILE A 110 -2.67 -8.01 17.40
C ILE A 110 -1.79 -8.30 16.18
N ASN A 111 -0.47 -8.38 16.38
CA ASN A 111 0.48 -8.77 15.34
C ASN A 111 1.38 -9.90 15.83
N PRO A 112 1.14 -11.16 15.40
CA PRO A 112 1.91 -12.32 15.84
C PRO A 112 3.38 -12.29 15.40
N MET A 113 3.74 -11.48 14.40
CA MET A 113 5.13 -11.31 13.98
C MET A 113 5.92 -10.40 14.95
N GLY A 114 5.21 -9.71 15.86
CA GLY A 114 5.78 -8.72 16.76
C GLY A 114 6.52 -7.67 15.97
N LYS A 115 5.84 -7.03 15.02
CA LYS A 115 6.33 -5.93 14.19
C LYS A 115 5.32 -4.79 14.22
N VAL A 116 5.74 -3.59 13.84
CA VAL A 116 4.89 -2.41 13.66
C VAL A 116 4.96 -1.96 12.19
N PRO A 117 3.91 -1.34 11.63
CA PRO A 117 2.65 -0.97 12.28
C PRO A 117 1.63 -2.10 12.43
N ALA A 118 0.65 -1.87 13.30
CA ALA A 118 -0.62 -2.59 13.36
C ALA A 118 -1.75 -1.60 13.72
N ILE A 119 -2.99 -1.93 13.36
CA ILE A 119 -4.17 -1.18 13.79
C ILE A 119 -5.16 -2.08 14.53
N VAL A 120 -5.99 -1.43 15.36
CA VAL A 120 -7.22 -1.99 15.92
C VAL A 120 -8.36 -1.03 15.60
N ASP A 121 -9.39 -1.54 14.93
CA ASP A 121 -10.59 -0.78 14.54
C ASP A 121 -11.82 -1.57 15.00
N GLY A 122 -12.34 -1.23 16.19
CA GLY A 122 -13.26 -2.11 16.92
C GLY A 122 -12.59 -3.45 17.26
N ASP A 123 -13.25 -4.54 16.88
CA ASP A 123 -12.72 -5.90 17.08
C ASP A 123 -11.75 -6.33 15.95
N PHE A 124 -11.68 -5.55 14.87
CA PHE A 124 -10.83 -5.88 13.72
C PHE A 124 -9.37 -5.49 13.98
N LYS A 125 -8.47 -6.43 13.74
CA LYS A 125 -7.02 -6.27 13.94
C LYS A 125 -6.32 -6.51 12.61
N LEU A 126 -5.44 -5.60 12.23
CA LEU A 126 -4.73 -5.68 10.96
C LEU A 126 -3.28 -5.22 11.11
N TRP A 127 -2.36 -5.93 10.45
CA TRP A 127 -0.94 -5.60 10.35
C TRP A 127 -0.52 -5.67 8.87
N GLU A 128 0.74 -5.30 8.59
CA GLU A 128 1.26 -4.88 7.28
C GLU A 128 0.84 -3.46 6.89
N SER A 129 1.82 -2.55 6.75
CA SER A 129 1.54 -1.15 6.41
C SER A 129 0.76 -1.02 5.11
N GLY A 130 1.06 -1.83 4.08
CA GLY A 130 0.33 -1.79 2.81
C GLY A 130 -1.12 -2.27 2.95
N ALA A 131 -1.37 -3.34 3.69
CA ALA A 131 -2.73 -3.82 3.93
C ALA A 131 -3.55 -2.79 4.72
N ILE A 132 -2.92 -2.16 5.73
CA ILE A 132 -3.54 -1.09 6.50
C ILE A 132 -3.89 0.11 5.60
N LEU A 133 -2.98 0.54 4.73
CA LEU A 133 -3.24 1.62 3.79
C LEU A 133 -4.44 1.32 2.88
N VAL A 134 -4.51 0.13 2.29
CA VAL A 134 -5.65 -0.29 1.45
C VAL A 134 -6.95 -0.33 2.27
N TYR A 135 -6.90 -0.86 3.49
CA TYR A 135 -8.06 -0.88 4.40
C TYR A 135 -8.59 0.53 4.68
N LEU A 136 -7.70 1.45 5.05
CA LEU A 136 -8.06 2.83 5.35
C LEU A 136 -8.60 3.56 4.11
N ALA A 137 -8.03 3.31 2.93
CA ALA A 137 -8.51 3.88 1.69
C ALA A 137 -9.94 3.44 1.37
N ASN A 138 -10.22 2.14 1.55
CA ASN A 138 -11.55 1.61 1.31
C ASN A 138 -12.57 2.07 2.36
N LYS A 139 -12.17 2.19 3.62
CA LYS A 139 -13.09 2.52 4.73
C LYS A 139 -13.34 4.01 4.91
N TYR A 140 -12.32 4.84 4.77
CA TYR A 140 -12.35 6.25 5.12
C TYR A 140 -12.00 7.19 3.95
N GLY A 141 -11.37 6.66 2.90
CA GLY A 141 -11.08 7.43 1.69
C GLY A 141 -12.24 7.43 0.69
N GLU A 142 -11.98 8.02 -0.48
CA GLU A 142 -12.87 7.86 -1.63
C GLU A 142 -12.72 6.42 -2.15
N THR A 143 -13.71 5.58 -1.86
CA THR A 143 -13.71 4.18 -2.30
C THR A 143 -13.73 4.14 -3.84
N PRO A 144 -12.72 3.53 -4.49
CA PRO A 144 -12.75 3.39 -5.93
C PRO A 144 -13.90 2.48 -6.35
N SER A 145 -14.60 2.90 -7.40
CA SER A 145 -15.91 2.34 -7.77
C SER A 145 -15.80 1.06 -8.60
N SER A 146 -14.67 0.87 -9.29
CA SER A 146 -14.40 -0.28 -10.16
C SER A 146 -13.32 -1.21 -9.64
N LEU A 147 -13.33 -2.45 -10.11
CA LEU A 147 -12.29 -3.44 -9.76
C LEU A 147 -10.93 -3.02 -10.32
N GLU A 148 -10.93 -2.35 -11.46
CA GLU A 148 -9.75 -1.80 -12.13
C GLU A 148 -9.07 -0.73 -11.25
N GLU A 149 -9.83 0.27 -10.78
CA GLU A 149 -9.28 1.33 -9.90
C GLU A 149 -8.78 0.77 -8.56
N GLN A 150 -9.49 -0.21 -7.98
CA GLN A 150 -9.04 -0.90 -6.77
C GLN A 150 -7.74 -1.68 -7.02
N SER A 151 -7.62 -2.32 -8.18
CA SER A 151 -6.42 -3.08 -8.56
C SER A 151 -5.22 -2.18 -8.78
N ASP A 152 -5.41 -1.00 -9.37
CA ASP A 152 -4.35 0.00 -9.55
C ASP A 152 -3.79 0.48 -8.20
N ILE A 153 -4.65 0.72 -7.21
CA ILE A 153 -4.22 1.06 -5.84
C ILE A 153 -3.38 -0.07 -5.24
N VAL A 154 -3.89 -1.30 -5.28
CA VAL A 154 -3.20 -2.46 -4.72
C VAL A 154 -1.86 -2.67 -5.42
N GLN A 155 -1.79 -2.51 -6.74
CA GLN A 155 -0.57 -2.60 -7.52
C GLN A 155 0.50 -1.63 -7.00
N TRP A 156 0.17 -0.35 -6.81
CA TRP A 156 1.14 0.64 -6.33
C TRP A 156 1.57 0.41 -4.89
N VAL A 157 0.66 0.00 -4.02
CA VAL A 157 0.98 -0.36 -2.63
C VAL A 157 1.92 -1.58 -2.58
N LEU A 158 1.66 -2.60 -3.39
CA LEU A 158 2.54 -3.76 -3.49
C LEU A 158 3.88 -3.41 -4.13
N PHE A 159 3.89 -2.57 -5.18
CA PHE A 159 5.12 -2.06 -5.77
C PHE A 159 5.98 -1.34 -4.73
N ALA A 160 5.39 -0.46 -3.91
CA ALA A 160 6.11 0.22 -2.84
C ALA A 160 6.73 -0.76 -1.83
N ASN A 161 5.95 -1.72 -1.34
CA ASN A 161 6.37 -2.61 -0.26
C ASN A 161 7.32 -3.73 -0.73
N ALA A 162 7.01 -4.37 -1.85
CA ALA A 162 7.66 -5.59 -2.31
C ALA A 162 8.75 -5.34 -3.36
N THR A 163 8.73 -4.19 -4.03
CA THR A 163 9.71 -3.85 -5.07
C THR A 163 10.56 -2.67 -4.64
N LEU A 164 9.98 -1.47 -4.56
CA LEU A 164 10.73 -0.24 -4.26
C LEU A 164 11.47 -0.33 -2.92
N GLY A 165 10.77 -0.80 -1.88
CA GLY A 165 11.34 -0.98 -0.55
C GLY A 165 12.43 -2.05 -0.44
N LEU A 166 12.37 -3.09 -1.28
CA LEU A 166 13.40 -4.12 -1.30
C LEU A 166 14.63 -3.62 -2.04
N GLU A 167 14.44 -3.07 -3.24
CA GLU A 167 15.54 -2.77 -4.14
C GLU A 167 16.29 -1.48 -3.74
N LEU A 168 15.63 -0.48 -3.15
CA LEU A 168 16.31 0.77 -2.74
C LEU A 168 17.04 0.67 -1.40
N PHE A 169 16.64 -0.24 -0.51
CA PHE A 169 17.20 -0.30 0.85
C PHE A 169 18.20 -1.44 1.06
N LEU A 170 18.43 -2.28 0.03
CA LEU A 170 19.49 -3.28 0.02
C LEU A 170 20.69 -2.79 -0.80
N ASP A 171 21.84 -2.68 -0.14
CA ASP A 171 23.05 -2.04 -0.71
C ASP A 171 23.56 -2.74 -1.98
N ASP A 172 23.49 -4.07 -2.04
CA ASP A 172 23.94 -4.88 -3.19
C ASP A 172 23.03 -4.77 -4.41
N ARG A 173 21.81 -4.23 -4.23
CA ARG A 173 20.79 -4.07 -5.28
C ARG A 173 20.62 -2.63 -5.71
N ARG A 174 20.70 -1.69 -4.76
CA ARG A 174 20.33 -0.28 -4.95
C ARG A 174 20.95 0.36 -6.19
N GLU A 175 22.26 0.27 -6.37
CA GLU A 175 22.94 0.93 -7.51
C GLU A 175 22.41 0.44 -8.86
N LYS A 176 22.23 -0.88 -8.98
CA LYS A 176 21.78 -1.53 -10.22
C LYS A 176 20.29 -1.29 -10.50
N GLU A 177 19.47 -1.34 -9.46
CA GLU A 177 18.01 -1.32 -9.63
C GLU A 177 17.42 0.10 -9.58
N THR A 178 18.12 1.08 -8.99
CA THR A 178 17.66 2.49 -8.95
C THR A 178 17.28 3.01 -10.33
N PRO A 179 18.12 2.91 -11.39
CA PRO A 179 17.73 3.40 -12.71
C PRO A 179 16.56 2.65 -13.33
N ARG A 180 16.42 1.34 -13.03
CA ARG A 180 15.34 0.50 -13.55
C ARG A 180 13.99 0.82 -12.93
N LEU A 181 13.99 1.35 -11.70
CA LEU A 181 12.79 1.75 -10.99
C LEU A 181 12.46 3.22 -11.22
N LEU A 182 13.46 4.11 -11.10
CA LEU A 182 13.23 5.55 -11.13
C LEU A 182 13.06 6.10 -12.54
N LYS A 183 13.67 5.51 -13.58
CA LYS A 183 13.44 5.95 -14.96
C LYS A 183 11.97 5.82 -15.38
N PRO A 184 11.33 4.64 -15.32
CA PRO A 184 9.91 4.53 -15.68
C PRO A 184 9.01 5.32 -14.74
N LEU A 185 9.34 5.38 -13.43
CA LEU A 185 8.58 6.19 -12.49
C LEU A 185 8.63 7.69 -12.83
N ASN A 186 9.79 8.18 -13.27
CA ASN A 186 9.97 9.55 -13.74
C ASN A 186 9.15 9.82 -15.00
N GLU A 187 9.12 8.89 -15.95
CA GLU A 187 8.28 9.00 -17.16
C GLU A 187 6.80 9.07 -16.79
N ILE A 188 6.32 8.22 -15.88
CA ILE A 188 4.93 8.22 -15.39
C ILE A 188 4.54 9.55 -14.74
N LEU A 189 5.45 10.13 -13.95
CA LEU A 189 5.21 11.38 -13.21
C LEU A 189 5.46 12.65 -14.03
N THR A 190 5.92 12.54 -15.27
CA THR A 190 6.20 13.71 -16.12
C THR A 190 4.92 14.50 -16.40
N ASP A 191 3.81 13.79 -16.67
CA ASP A 191 2.53 14.40 -17.05
C ASP A 191 1.46 14.30 -15.96
N LYS A 192 1.82 13.83 -14.76
CA LYS A 192 0.87 13.58 -13.67
C LYS A 192 1.34 14.20 -12.35
N PRO A 193 0.47 14.93 -11.64
CA PRO A 193 0.84 15.43 -10.32
C PRO A 193 0.89 14.32 -9.26
N PHE A 194 0.14 13.23 -9.45
CA PHE A 194 0.09 12.05 -8.58
C PHE A 194 -0.02 10.76 -9.40
N LEU A 195 0.26 9.60 -8.80
CA LEU A 195 0.38 8.32 -9.51
C LEU A 195 -0.90 7.90 -10.25
N LEU A 196 -2.06 8.18 -9.64
CA LEU A 196 -3.37 7.80 -10.17
C LEU A 196 -4.14 8.97 -10.79
N GLY A 197 -3.49 10.12 -11.02
CA GLY A 197 -4.10 11.27 -11.71
C GLY A 197 -3.86 12.58 -10.98
N ASP A 198 -4.93 13.37 -10.85
CA ASP A 198 -4.85 14.77 -10.39
C ASP A 198 -4.88 14.95 -8.87
N ASN A 199 -5.37 13.95 -8.14
CA ASN A 199 -5.55 14.00 -6.70
C ASN A 199 -4.60 13.04 -5.98
N LEU A 200 -4.19 13.43 -4.75
CA LEU A 200 -3.44 12.56 -3.87
C LEU A 200 -4.26 11.31 -3.55
N SER A 201 -3.64 10.15 -3.67
CA SER A 201 -4.22 8.86 -3.33
C SER A 201 -3.34 8.08 -2.36
N VAL A 202 -3.87 6.97 -1.84
CA VAL A 202 -3.07 6.05 -1.02
C VAL A 202 -1.87 5.45 -1.75
N ALA A 203 -1.91 5.37 -3.09
CA ALA A 203 -0.76 4.96 -3.90
C ALA A 203 0.42 5.93 -3.70
N ASP A 204 0.12 7.22 -3.63
CA ASP A 204 1.11 8.27 -3.42
C ASP A 204 1.69 8.23 -2.01
N ILE A 205 0.86 7.93 -1.00
CA ILE A 205 1.33 7.71 0.36
C ILE A 205 2.33 6.55 0.42
N ALA A 206 1.99 5.43 -0.23
CA ALA A 206 2.83 4.26 -0.26
C ALA A 206 4.17 4.56 -0.96
N VAL A 207 4.15 4.93 -2.23
CA VAL A 207 5.38 5.15 -3.02
C VAL A 207 6.17 6.35 -2.50
N GLY A 208 5.49 7.46 -2.22
CA GLY A 208 6.10 8.71 -1.75
C GLY A 208 6.84 8.54 -0.43
N SER A 209 6.31 7.76 0.51
CA SER A 209 6.99 7.47 1.77
C SER A 209 8.30 6.71 1.57
N TYR A 210 8.32 5.72 0.68
CA TYR A 210 9.54 4.97 0.40
C TYR A 210 10.58 5.81 -0.34
N LEU A 211 10.17 6.70 -1.25
CA LEU A 211 11.07 7.68 -1.87
C LEU A 211 11.64 8.68 -0.85
N ALA A 212 10.79 9.20 0.05
CA ALA A 212 11.21 10.08 1.13
C ALA A 212 12.24 9.41 2.03
N TYR A 213 11.97 8.19 2.47
CA TYR A 213 12.92 7.42 3.26
C TYR A 213 14.19 7.07 2.50
N ALA A 214 14.11 6.78 1.20
CA ALA A 214 15.31 6.52 0.41
C ALA A 214 16.18 7.80 0.32
N LYS A 215 15.55 8.97 0.16
CA LYS A 215 16.24 10.27 0.18
C LYS A 215 16.91 10.54 1.53
N ILE A 216 16.23 10.25 2.64
CA ILE A 216 16.71 10.57 4.00
C ILE A 216 17.75 9.56 4.50
N LEU A 217 17.49 8.26 4.34
CA LEU A 217 18.25 7.19 4.99
C LEU A 217 19.42 6.68 4.15
N VAL A 218 19.29 6.68 2.82
CA VAL A 218 20.34 6.16 1.91
C VAL A 218 20.83 7.23 0.93
N ASN A 219 20.45 8.49 1.15
CA ASN A 219 20.82 9.64 0.34
C ASN A 219 20.61 9.43 -1.17
N LEU A 220 19.45 8.87 -1.55
CA LEU A 220 19.07 8.67 -2.95
C LEU A 220 19.28 9.96 -3.76
N ASP A 221 19.98 9.86 -4.90
CA ASP A 221 20.16 10.96 -5.84
C ASP A 221 19.02 10.97 -6.86
N LEU A 222 18.37 12.14 -6.99
CA LEU A 222 17.24 12.35 -7.89
C LEU A 222 17.57 13.30 -9.05
N LYS A 223 18.85 13.68 -9.23
CA LYS A 223 19.26 14.63 -10.27
C LYS A 223 18.88 14.19 -11.69
N GLU A 224 18.90 12.88 -11.96
CA GLU A 224 18.50 12.32 -13.27
C GLU A 224 16.98 12.07 -13.37
N TYR A 225 16.22 12.30 -12.30
CA TYR A 225 14.79 12.00 -12.18
C TYR A 225 14.00 13.24 -11.71
N PRO A 226 13.97 14.33 -12.50
CA PRO A 226 13.37 15.60 -12.08
C PRO A 226 11.88 15.51 -11.76
N ALA A 227 11.09 14.71 -12.50
CA ALA A 227 9.67 14.55 -12.21
C ALA A 227 9.43 13.82 -10.88
N VAL A 228 10.30 12.86 -10.53
CA VAL A 228 10.28 12.20 -9.20
C VAL A 228 10.67 13.19 -8.11
N ALA A 229 11.68 14.04 -8.35
CA ALA A 229 12.09 15.07 -7.42
C ALA A 229 10.97 16.09 -7.15
N ASP A 230 10.31 16.58 -8.21
CA ASP A 230 9.18 17.51 -8.11
C ASP A 230 7.98 16.88 -7.42
N TYR A 231 7.68 15.62 -7.73
CA TYR A 231 6.66 14.84 -7.03
C TYR A 231 6.95 14.75 -5.53
N LEU A 232 8.18 14.40 -5.14
CA LEU A 232 8.56 14.31 -3.72
C LEU A 232 8.51 15.67 -3.02
N MET A 233 8.92 16.74 -3.70
CA MET A 233 8.82 18.11 -3.21
C MET A 233 7.35 18.47 -2.92
N ARG A 234 6.45 18.22 -3.88
CA ARG A 234 4.99 18.44 -3.72
C ARG A 234 4.42 17.70 -2.53
N LEU A 235 4.82 16.44 -2.32
CA LEU A 235 4.40 15.67 -1.14
C LEU A 235 4.94 16.28 0.16
N SER A 236 6.20 16.72 0.17
CA SER A 236 6.85 17.30 1.35
C SER A 236 6.28 18.65 1.80
N GLU A 237 5.55 19.32 0.92
CA GLU A 237 4.87 20.57 1.23
C GLU A 237 3.58 20.38 2.02
N ARG A 238 3.05 19.16 2.05
CA ARG A 238 1.79 18.84 2.71
C ARG A 238 1.95 18.87 4.24
N PRO A 239 1.03 19.50 4.99
CA PRO A 239 1.11 19.57 6.45
C PRO A 239 1.19 18.19 7.11
N ALA A 240 0.34 17.25 6.69
CA ALA A 240 0.31 15.89 7.21
C ALA A 240 1.64 15.15 6.98
N PHE A 241 2.30 15.35 5.83
CA PHE A 241 3.62 14.79 5.56
C PHE A 241 4.66 15.35 6.52
N ARG A 242 4.69 16.69 6.70
CA ARG A 242 5.67 17.35 7.57
C ARG A 242 5.57 16.85 9.01
N GLU A 243 4.36 16.76 9.56
CA GLU A 243 4.15 16.32 10.94
C GLU A 243 4.48 14.84 11.19
N THR A 244 4.50 14.01 10.15
CA THR A 244 4.65 12.55 10.29
C THR A 244 5.97 12.03 9.73
N ILE A 245 6.21 12.21 8.43
CA ILE A 245 7.41 11.75 7.72
C ILE A 245 8.55 12.77 7.86
N GLY A 246 8.25 14.07 7.76
CA GLY A 246 9.26 15.14 7.74
C GLY A 246 9.88 15.49 9.10
N ASN A 247 9.13 15.38 10.19
CA ASN A 247 9.51 15.81 11.53
C ASN A 247 10.16 14.70 12.41
N ARG A 248 10.84 13.69 11.84
CA ARG A 248 11.34 12.51 12.60
C ARG A 248 12.81 12.12 12.38
#